data_AF-E1QUB3-F1
#
_entry.id   AF-E1QUB3-F1
#
_cell.length_a   1.000
_cell.length_b   1.000
_cell.length_c   1.000
_cell.angle_alpha   90.00
_cell.angle_beta   90.00
_cell.angle_gamma   90.00
#
_symmetry.space_group_name_H-M   'P 1'
#
loop_
_entity.id
_entity.type
_entity.pdbx_description
1 polymer ?
#
loop_
_entity_poly.entity_id
_entity_poly.type
_entity_poly.pdbx_seq_one_letter_code
_entity_poly.pdbx_strand_id
1 'polypeptide(L)'
;MRVIYLALIALGIVMAVVYLGHAIAWPSLSIPNPLNEKLSVNTQGVVQLYITALELNALGNYTGALSITKVLGITAAVKVSPLISQLHNYEVQLTNYLVELRSIYNEMVNSISLGNYTGARSLAIEGLLIDSEADNELNAILSMFNNIAPGSAGQVISAAQSIRQYLIGLNETFINVLTSNYTRTELTVNATPSTVVVGSQVTVYGVLTTINGTPIPNATINIYVGGNYVGKALTNVYGQYLLTFTMPQVYVSNINLTAIYNPPLGSNYLPSEATVQVNVAFNTTSLTANYTSHVMWGEPINVSGYVSGPPIRQVIISIDGVNVSTYTVNNEFSVMISTGNMTPGNYSITIYAPPVGPYSPAYVVGSVSVNSVVTNITISTNYLAIAGLPITLRGFVSPWVGNLSLSLSIGGETMHLDLNSPNFTVSMPTSLLLSMGRHDIVISVSPNPPVMGIAYTYGIFVVNIPEVIIPMAIIVALFLIVRSGAIALPGGEGITINNSRFQASPILIMTRRSAEVRALRKEIMRTALRSKIDIKSVRDIVDALASAIYAIGNRTGVRLRSTDTLREYLRAVQNKLSEEEYAVFAELVRLGEYALYSPHIPSDEDVRRAWELAGRLTR
;
A
#
# COMPACT_ATOMS: atom_id res chain seq x y z
N MET A 1 -47.18 51.32 -5.81
CA MET A 1 -45.86 51.85 -6.23
C MET A 1 -44.70 51.32 -5.39
N ARG A 2 -44.66 51.50 -4.05
CA ARG A 2 -43.60 50.95 -3.17
C ARG A 2 -43.43 49.42 -3.26
N VAL A 3 -44.51 48.68 -3.48
CA VAL A 3 -44.50 47.20 -3.56
C VAL A 3 -43.92 46.67 -4.88
N ILE A 4 -44.08 47.41 -5.99
CA ILE A 4 -43.47 47.06 -7.28
C ILE A 4 -41.95 47.27 -7.23
N TYR A 5 -41.49 48.31 -6.52
CA TYR A 5 -40.07 48.53 -6.25
C TYR A 5 -39.47 47.41 -5.38
N LEU A 6 -40.18 46.94 -4.36
CA LEU A 6 -39.75 45.81 -3.53
C LEU A 6 -39.69 44.49 -4.31
N ALA A 7 -40.62 44.25 -5.24
CA ALA A 7 -40.60 43.08 -6.11
C ALA A 7 -39.44 43.12 -7.12
N LEU A 8 -39.13 44.29 -7.69
CA LEU A 8 -37.97 44.49 -8.56
C LEU A 8 -36.64 44.36 -7.80
N ILE A 9 -36.58 44.83 -6.55
CA ILE A 9 -35.43 44.66 -5.67
C ILE A 9 -35.26 43.19 -5.28
N ALA A 10 -36.35 42.48 -4.98
CA ALA A 10 -36.32 41.05 -4.70
C ALA A 10 -35.87 40.23 -5.93
N LEU A 11 -36.32 40.59 -7.13
CA LEU A 11 -35.86 39.98 -8.38
C LEU A 11 -34.36 40.20 -8.61
N GLY A 12 -33.87 41.42 -8.33
CA GLY A 12 -32.44 41.74 -8.37
C GLY A 12 -31.61 40.98 -7.33
N ILE A 13 -32.15 40.78 -6.12
CA ILE A 13 -31.52 40.01 -5.05
C ILE A 13 -31.49 38.51 -5.40
N VAL A 14 -32.56 37.96 -5.97
CA VAL A 14 -32.59 36.56 -6.44
C VAL A 14 -31.57 36.34 -7.56
N MET A 15 -31.46 37.25 -8.53
CA MET A 15 -30.40 37.16 -9.55
C MET A 15 -28.98 37.27 -8.94
N ALA A 16 -28.78 38.10 -7.92
CA ALA A 16 -27.50 38.21 -7.22
C ALA A 16 -27.17 36.95 -6.38
N VAL A 17 -28.18 36.32 -5.77
CA VAL A 17 -28.03 35.08 -4.99
C VAL A 17 -27.76 33.88 -5.90
N VAL A 18 -28.38 33.82 -7.09
CA VAL A 18 -28.06 32.82 -8.11
C VAL A 18 -26.64 33.02 -8.67
N TYR A 19 -26.20 34.27 -8.85
CA TYR A 19 -24.83 34.61 -9.23
C TYR A 19 -23.81 34.22 -8.16
N LEU A 20 -24.14 34.40 -6.87
CA LEU A 20 -23.27 34.02 -5.74
C LEU A 20 -23.27 32.50 -5.47
N GLY A 21 -24.37 31.79 -5.76
CA GLY A 21 -24.47 30.33 -5.65
C GLY A 21 -23.58 29.56 -6.65
N HIS A 22 -23.12 30.22 -7.71
CA HIS A 22 -22.14 29.68 -8.67
C HIS A 22 -20.72 29.51 -8.11
N ALA A 23 -20.43 30.01 -6.91
CA ALA A 23 -19.06 30.10 -6.41
C ALA A 23 -18.61 28.93 -5.50
N ILE A 24 -19.48 27.98 -5.11
CA ILE A 24 -19.14 27.01 -4.05
C ILE A 24 -19.69 25.61 -4.38
N ALA A 25 -18.80 24.66 -4.69
CA ALA A 25 -19.12 23.24 -4.89
C ALA A 25 -18.58 22.38 -3.72
N TRP A 26 -19.41 21.50 -3.15
CA TRP A 26 -19.01 20.43 -2.22
C TRP A 26 -19.87 19.17 -2.46
N PRO A 27 -19.28 17.95 -2.56
CA PRO A 27 -20.05 16.71 -2.57
C PRO A 27 -20.15 16.05 -1.18
N SER A 28 -21.26 15.36 -0.96
CA SER A 28 -21.57 14.53 0.22
C SER A 28 -20.94 13.13 0.14
N LEU A 29 -20.57 12.56 1.30
CA LEU A 29 -20.33 11.12 1.48
C LEU A 29 -21.13 10.57 2.65
N SER A 30 -21.61 9.35 2.49
CA SER A 30 -22.41 8.55 3.42
C SER A 30 -21.59 8.02 4.62
N ILE A 31 -22.21 7.95 5.80
CA ILE A 31 -21.62 7.40 7.03
C ILE A 31 -22.47 6.19 7.49
N PRO A 32 -21.86 5.03 7.80
CA PRO A 32 -22.53 3.97 8.55
C PRO A 32 -22.64 4.35 10.04
N ASN A 33 -23.84 4.19 10.61
CA ASN A 33 -24.22 4.60 11.96
C ASN A 33 -23.45 3.83 13.07
N PRO A 34 -22.76 4.50 14.02
CA PRO A 34 -21.97 3.88 15.09
C PRO A 34 -22.75 3.51 16.36
N LEU A 35 -24.08 3.63 16.39
CA LEU A 35 -24.88 3.42 17.62
C LEU A 35 -25.23 1.95 17.98
N ASN A 36 -24.32 1.00 17.78
CA ASN A 36 -24.54 -0.40 18.18
C ASN A 36 -23.57 -0.94 19.24
N GLU A 37 -22.96 -0.08 20.07
CA GLU A 37 -22.05 -0.53 21.15
C GLU A 37 -22.68 -0.49 22.56
N LYS A 38 -23.89 -1.03 22.69
CA LYS A 38 -24.28 -1.75 23.91
C LYS A 38 -24.24 -3.25 23.61
N LEU A 39 -23.04 -3.80 23.42
CA LEU A 39 -22.88 -5.24 23.25
C LEU A 39 -22.71 -5.93 24.60
N SER A 40 -23.56 -6.93 24.81
CA SER A 40 -23.42 -8.00 25.77
C SER A 40 -21.96 -8.47 25.89
N VAL A 41 -21.56 -8.87 27.10
CA VAL A 41 -20.29 -9.56 27.32
C VAL A 41 -20.39 -10.93 26.64
N ASN A 42 -20.07 -10.99 25.35
CA ASN A 42 -20.03 -12.23 24.58
C ASN A 42 -18.76 -13.00 24.98
N THR A 43 -18.81 -13.61 26.15
CA THR A 43 -17.73 -14.45 26.70
C THR A 43 -17.41 -15.61 25.77
N GLN A 44 -18.41 -16.19 25.11
CA GLN A 44 -18.23 -17.32 24.19
C GLN A 44 -17.41 -16.93 22.95
N GLY A 45 -17.66 -15.77 22.35
CA GLY A 45 -16.88 -15.26 21.22
C GLY A 45 -15.43 -14.93 21.59
N VAL A 46 -15.22 -14.38 22.79
CA VAL A 46 -13.86 -14.10 23.32
C VAL A 46 -13.09 -15.38 23.57
N VAL A 47 -13.74 -16.40 24.13
CA VAL A 47 -13.12 -17.72 24.35
C VAL A 47 -12.77 -18.39 23.03
N GLN A 48 -13.63 -18.30 22.01
CA GLN A 48 -13.32 -18.85 20.69
C GLN A 48 -12.08 -18.19 20.06
N LEU A 49 -11.88 -16.89 20.28
CA LEU A 49 -10.69 -16.18 19.80
C LEU A 49 -9.41 -16.60 20.54
N TYR A 50 -9.50 -16.98 21.83
CA TYR A 50 -8.35 -17.60 22.52
C TYR A 50 -8.04 -19.00 21.97
N ILE A 51 -9.06 -19.80 21.64
CA ILE A 51 -8.85 -21.09 20.94
C ILE A 51 -8.13 -20.85 19.62
N THR A 52 -8.53 -19.83 18.86
CA THR A 52 -7.84 -19.44 17.61
C THR A 52 -6.39 -19.00 17.86
N ALA A 53 -6.10 -18.28 18.95
CA ALA A 53 -4.73 -17.90 19.29
C ALA A 53 -3.86 -19.14 19.58
N LEU A 54 -4.39 -20.12 20.31
CA LEU A 54 -3.72 -21.39 20.57
C LEU A 54 -3.47 -22.20 19.29
N GLU A 55 -4.44 -22.24 18.37
CA GLU A 55 -4.29 -22.87 17.05
C GLU A 55 -3.20 -22.18 16.20
N LEU A 56 -3.11 -20.85 16.24
CA LEU A 56 -2.05 -20.12 15.55
C LEU A 56 -0.67 -20.42 16.15
N ASN A 57 -0.57 -20.59 17.47
CA ASN A 57 0.64 -21.05 18.13
C ASN A 57 1.05 -22.46 17.68
N ALA A 58 0.09 -23.38 17.58
CA ALA A 58 0.31 -24.73 17.06
C ALA A 58 0.82 -24.74 15.61
N LEU A 59 0.43 -23.76 14.80
CA LEU A 59 0.89 -23.59 13.41
C LEU A 59 2.21 -22.81 13.28
N GLY A 60 2.81 -22.36 14.39
CA GLY A 60 4.01 -21.53 14.38
C GLY A 60 3.80 -20.08 13.92
N ASN A 61 2.54 -19.62 13.87
CA ASN A 61 2.16 -18.24 13.54
C ASN A 61 2.02 -17.37 14.80
N TYR A 62 3.15 -17.16 15.48
CA TYR A 62 3.20 -16.43 16.74
C TYR A 62 2.82 -14.95 16.60
N THR A 63 3.10 -14.32 15.46
CA THR A 63 2.68 -12.94 15.19
C THR A 63 1.16 -12.81 15.14
N GLY A 64 0.49 -13.78 14.50
CA GLY A 64 -0.96 -13.88 14.48
C GLY A 64 -1.51 -14.07 15.90
N ALA A 65 -0.96 -15.01 16.66
CA ALA A 65 -1.37 -15.27 18.05
C ALA A 65 -1.19 -14.02 18.95
N LEU A 66 -0.05 -13.32 18.87
CA LEU A 66 0.21 -12.07 19.59
C LEU A 66 -0.76 -10.95 19.19
N SER A 67 -1.10 -10.86 17.91
CA SER A 67 -2.05 -9.83 17.43
C SER A 67 -3.45 -10.05 18.01
N ILE A 68 -3.91 -11.31 18.04
CA ILE A 68 -5.20 -11.68 18.62
C ILE A 68 -5.19 -11.43 20.12
N THR A 69 -4.19 -11.94 20.86
CA THR A 69 -4.12 -11.75 22.31
C THR A 69 -4.04 -10.28 22.70
N LYS A 70 -3.30 -9.44 21.95
CA LYS A 70 -3.24 -7.98 22.17
C LYS A 70 -4.60 -7.29 21.99
N VAL A 71 -5.37 -7.68 20.96
CA VAL A 71 -6.73 -7.16 20.75
C VAL A 71 -7.68 -7.68 21.83
N LEU A 72 -7.53 -8.93 22.27
CA LEU A 72 -8.34 -9.49 23.35
C LEU A 72 -8.07 -8.81 24.69
N GLY A 73 -6.83 -8.42 24.98
CA GLY A 73 -6.44 -7.76 26.24
C GLY A 73 -7.15 -6.42 26.51
N ILE A 74 -7.65 -5.73 25.46
CA ILE A 74 -8.41 -4.48 25.61
C ILE A 74 -9.92 -4.68 25.79
N THR A 75 -10.42 -5.90 25.58
CA THR A 75 -11.85 -6.22 25.64
C THR A 75 -12.42 -6.10 27.05
N ALA A 76 -13.70 -5.77 27.15
CA ALA A 76 -14.41 -5.73 28.43
C ALA A 76 -14.45 -7.10 29.13
N ALA A 77 -14.45 -8.21 28.38
CA ALA A 77 -14.47 -9.56 28.93
C ALA A 77 -13.22 -9.88 29.76
N VAL A 78 -12.02 -9.48 29.29
CA VAL A 78 -10.76 -9.64 30.03
C VAL A 78 -10.74 -8.78 31.30
N LYS A 79 -11.32 -7.57 31.24
CA LYS A 79 -11.33 -6.64 32.39
C LYS A 79 -12.32 -7.04 33.49
N VAL A 80 -13.40 -7.72 33.13
CA VAL A 80 -14.52 -8.00 34.03
C VAL A 80 -14.53 -9.45 34.54
N SER A 81 -13.92 -10.40 33.82
CA SER A 81 -13.85 -11.81 34.24
C SER A 81 -12.43 -12.19 34.71
N PRO A 82 -12.22 -12.49 36.01
CA PRO A 82 -10.92 -12.93 36.53
C PRO A 82 -10.38 -14.17 35.84
N LEU A 83 -11.29 -15.06 35.43
CA LEU A 83 -10.93 -16.34 34.83
C LEU A 83 -10.52 -16.17 33.35
N ILE A 84 -11.12 -15.23 32.63
CA ILE A 84 -10.65 -14.87 31.28
C ILE A 84 -9.36 -14.04 31.33
N SER A 85 -9.17 -13.24 32.39
CA SER A 85 -7.92 -12.52 32.64
C SER A 85 -6.74 -13.45 32.93
N GLN A 86 -6.96 -14.51 33.72
CA GLN A 86 -5.95 -15.54 33.95
C GLN A 86 -5.61 -16.31 32.67
N LEU A 87 -6.62 -16.70 31.87
CA LEU A 87 -6.41 -17.36 30.58
C LEU A 87 -5.60 -16.47 29.64
N HIS A 88 -5.92 -15.17 29.59
CA HIS A 88 -5.19 -14.19 28.80
C HIS A 88 -3.70 -14.16 29.15
N ASN A 89 -3.36 -14.14 30.44
CA ASN A 89 -1.97 -14.06 30.88
C ASN A 89 -1.20 -15.32 30.47
N TYR A 90 -1.76 -16.50 30.69
CA TYR A 90 -1.11 -17.76 30.30
C TYR A 90 -0.93 -17.87 28.78
N GLU A 91 -1.94 -17.49 27.98
CA GLU A 91 -1.82 -17.47 26.51
C GLU A 91 -0.74 -16.52 26.01
N VAL A 92 -0.63 -15.33 26.61
CA VAL A 92 0.43 -14.37 26.29
C VAL A 92 1.80 -14.91 26.68
N GLN A 93 1.94 -15.51 27.87
CA GLN A 93 3.20 -16.09 28.34
C GLN A 93 3.63 -17.28 27.47
N LEU A 94 2.73 -18.23 27.19
CA LEU A 94 2.99 -19.34 26.29
C LEU A 94 3.47 -18.84 24.92
N THR A 95 2.77 -17.86 24.34
CA THR A 95 3.15 -17.30 23.04
C THR A 95 4.55 -16.67 23.07
N ASN A 96 4.88 -15.94 24.13
CA ASN A 96 6.20 -15.34 24.29
C ASN A 96 7.30 -16.40 24.43
N TYR A 97 7.08 -17.44 25.24
CA TYR A 97 8.04 -18.55 25.38
C TYR A 97 8.26 -19.30 24.06
N LEU A 98 7.21 -19.53 23.26
CA LEU A 98 7.35 -20.14 21.94
C LEU A 98 8.14 -19.28 20.95
N VAL A 99 7.97 -17.94 21.01
CA VAL A 99 8.79 -17.00 20.22
C VAL A 99 10.25 -17.05 20.65
N GLU A 100 10.51 -17.04 21.95
CA GLU A 100 11.84 -17.08 22.54
C GLU A 100 12.55 -18.40 22.21
N LEU A 101 11.88 -19.53 22.37
CA LEU A 101 12.39 -20.86 21.97
C LEU A 101 12.79 -20.91 20.50
N ARG A 102 11.99 -20.30 19.61
CA ARG A 102 12.35 -20.21 18.20
C ARG A 102 13.59 -19.34 17.98
N SER A 103 13.76 -18.25 18.73
CA SER A 103 14.98 -17.43 18.67
C SER A 103 16.20 -18.22 19.13
N ILE A 104 16.12 -18.82 20.33
CA ILE A 104 17.17 -19.65 20.93
C ILE A 104 17.57 -20.77 19.97
N TYR A 105 16.61 -21.49 19.40
CA TYR A 105 16.87 -22.54 18.43
C TYR A 105 17.68 -22.03 17.22
N ASN A 106 17.27 -20.90 16.62
CA ASN A 106 17.96 -20.35 15.46
C ASN A 106 19.38 -19.87 15.80
N GLU A 107 19.55 -19.19 16.93
CA GLU A 107 20.84 -18.71 17.42
C GLU A 107 21.78 -19.86 17.77
N MET A 108 21.25 -20.93 18.35
CA MET A 108 21.99 -22.15 18.65
C MET A 108 22.47 -22.82 17.35
N VAL A 109 21.59 -23.00 16.37
CA VAL A 109 21.96 -23.58 15.06
C VAL A 109 23.04 -22.75 14.37
N ASN A 110 22.92 -21.42 14.40
CA ASN A 110 23.93 -20.51 13.87
C ASN A 110 25.25 -20.57 14.66
N SER A 111 25.18 -20.74 15.98
CA SER A 111 26.38 -20.91 16.80
C SER A 111 27.10 -22.22 16.46
N ILE A 112 26.36 -23.30 16.17
CA ILE A 112 26.94 -24.57 15.70
C ILE A 112 27.62 -24.39 14.34
N SER A 113 26.98 -23.68 13.39
CA SER A 113 27.54 -23.47 12.05
C SER A 113 28.82 -22.61 12.07
N LEU A 114 28.90 -21.64 12.98
CA LEU A 114 30.08 -20.79 13.19
C LEU A 114 31.16 -21.43 14.06
N GLY A 115 30.89 -22.61 14.62
CA GLY A 115 31.79 -23.33 15.51
C GLY A 115 31.88 -22.81 16.95
N ASN A 116 30.94 -21.96 17.37
CA ASN A 116 30.81 -21.48 18.74
C ASN A 116 30.00 -22.47 19.60
N TYR A 117 30.60 -23.61 19.96
CA TYR A 117 29.89 -24.68 20.70
C TYR A 117 29.61 -24.35 22.15
N THR A 118 30.47 -23.56 22.81
CA THR A 118 30.21 -23.10 24.17
C THR A 118 28.98 -22.20 24.19
N GLY A 119 28.83 -21.32 23.18
CA GLY A 119 27.61 -20.53 22.97
C GLY A 119 26.40 -21.41 22.68
N ALA A 120 26.51 -22.38 21.76
CA ALA A 120 25.42 -23.30 21.43
C ALA A 120 24.95 -24.12 22.64
N ARG A 121 25.86 -24.61 23.49
CA ARG A 121 25.52 -25.34 24.72
C ARG A 121 24.86 -24.43 25.76
N SER A 122 25.32 -23.19 25.90
CA SER A 122 24.66 -22.21 26.76
C SER A 122 23.21 -21.96 26.32
N LEU A 123 23.00 -21.76 25.02
CA LEU A 123 21.68 -21.56 24.43
C LEU A 123 20.80 -22.82 24.57
N ALA A 124 21.36 -24.02 24.47
CA ALA A 124 20.62 -25.26 24.69
C ALA A 124 20.16 -25.41 26.16
N ILE A 125 20.98 -25.00 27.14
CA ILE A 125 20.58 -24.99 28.55
C ILE A 125 19.43 -24.00 28.78
N GLU A 126 19.56 -22.79 28.22
CA GLU A 126 18.51 -21.77 28.30
C GLU A 126 17.22 -22.25 27.63
N GLY A 127 17.32 -22.84 26.44
CA GLY A 127 16.21 -23.43 25.71
C GLY A 127 15.47 -24.52 26.50
N LEU A 128 16.18 -25.40 27.21
CA LEU A 128 15.54 -26.42 28.07
C LEU A 128 14.76 -25.81 29.24
N LEU A 129 15.25 -24.68 29.77
CA LEU A 129 14.59 -23.97 30.87
C LEU A 129 13.29 -23.33 30.38
N ILE A 130 13.33 -22.63 29.24
CA ILE A 130 12.15 -22.03 28.62
C ILE A 130 11.16 -23.08 28.10
N ASP A 131 11.64 -24.22 27.58
CA ASP A 131 10.80 -25.36 27.15
C ASP A 131 9.94 -25.89 28.30
N SER A 132 10.55 -26.04 29.48
CA SER A 132 9.83 -26.45 30.69
C SER A 132 8.77 -25.42 31.11
N GLU A 133 9.07 -24.12 31.03
CA GLU A 133 8.09 -23.08 31.36
C GLU A 133 6.95 -23.04 30.34
N ALA A 134 7.24 -23.23 29.05
CA ALA A 134 6.22 -23.31 28.01
C ALA A 134 5.26 -24.50 28.22
N ASP A 135 5.75 -25.69 28.60
CA ASP A 135 4.86 -26.83 28.89
C ASP A 135 4.02 -26.58 30.16
N ASN A 136 4.57 -25.91 31.17
CA ASN A 136 3.81 -25.50 32.37
C ASN A 136 2.63 -24.59 31.99
N GLU A 137 2.86 -23.56 31.17
CA GLU A 137 1.80 -22.65 30.72
C GLU A 137 0.76 -23.35 29.84
N LEU A 138 1.21 -24.26 28.97
CA LEU A 138 0.31 -25.06 28.14
C LEU A 138 -0.60 -25.95 29.00
N ASN A 139 -0.08 -26.57 30.06
CA ASN A 139 -0.87 -27.36 31.01
C ASN A 139 -1.87 -26.48 31.77
N ALA A 140 -1.48 -25.26 32.17
CA ALA A 140 -2.37 -24.30 32.80
C ALA A 140 -3.54 -23.92 31.87
N ILE A 141 -3.25 -23.59 30.61
CA ILE A 141 -4.25 -23.26 29.58
C ILE A 141 -5.24 -24.42 29.37
N LEU A 142 -4.74 -25.65 29.25
CA LEU A 142 -5.57 -26.85 29.11
C LEU A 142 -6.52 -27.04 30.30
N SER A 143 -6.02 -26.86 31.51
CA SER A 143 -6.83 -26.97 32.72
C SER A 143 -7.95 -25.91 32.76
N MET A 144 -7.68 -24.71 32.25
CA MET A 144 -8.65 -23.61 32.20
C MET A 144 -9.72 -23.84 31.13
N PHE A 145 -9.34 -24.26 29.92
CA PHE A 145 -10.31 -24.52 28.85
C PHE A 145 -11.30 -25.64 29.20
N ASN A 146 -10.88 -26.67 29.94
CA ASN A 146 -11.77 -27.70 30.45
C ASN A 146 -12.90 -27.13 31.33
N ASN A 147 -12.65 -26.02 32.03
CA ASN A 147 -13.64 -25.35 32.88
C ASN A 147 -14.47 -24.28 32.12
N ILE A 148 -13.87 -23.61 31.13
CA ILE A 148 -14.49 -22.47 30.42
C ILE A 148 -15.34 -22.91 29.23
N ALA A 149 -14.85 -23.87 28.45
CA ALA A 149 -15.45 -24.28 27.19
C ALA A 149 -15.33 -25.80 27.00
N PRO A 150 -16.02 -26.61 27.82
CA PRO A 150 -15.97 -28.07 27.73
C PRO A 150 -16.41 -28.60 26.36
N GLY A 151 -17.28 -27.87 25.65
CA GLY A 151 -17.72 -28.22 24.29
C GLY A 151 -16.66 -28.08 23.20
N SER A 152 -15.57 -27.35 23.45
CA SER A 152 -14.46 -27.14 22.50
C SER A 152 -13.22 -27.97 22.85
N ALA A 153 -13.32 -28.91 23.79
CA ALA A 153 -12.19 -29.69 24.31
C ALA A 153 -11.38 -30.39 23.20
N GLY A 154 -12.03 -30.93 22.16
CA GLY A 154 -11.33 -31.60 21.06
C GLY A 154 -10.40 -30.69 20.25
N GLN A 155 -10.82 -29.44 20.00
CA GLN A 155 -10.00 -28.45 19.27
C GLN A 155 -8.79 -28.02 20.10
N VAL A 156 -9.04 -27.68 21.38
CA VAL A 156 -7.99 -27.27 22.31
C VAL A 156 -6.96 -28.38 22.53
N ILE A 157 -7.41 -29.64 22.71
CA ILE A 157 -6.51 -30.78 22.88
C ILE A 157 -5.64 -30.99 21.64
N SER A 158 -6.22 -30.86 20.44
CA SER A 158 -5.47 -31.05 19.18
C SER A 158 -4.40 -29.98 18.99
N ALA A 159 -4.74 -28.71 19.27
CA ALA A 159 -3.78 -27.60 19.23
C ALA A 159 -2.66 -27.80 20.27
N ALA A 160 -3.01 -28.14 21.50
CA ALA A 160 -2.03 -28.38 22.55
C ALA A 160 -1.12 -29.59 22.27
N GLN A 161 -1.65 -30.67 21.69
CA GLN A 161 -0.83 -31.81 21.26
C GLN A 161 0.21 -31.40 20.21
N SER A 162 -0.16 -30.55 19.26
CA SER A 162 0.76 -30.05 18.24
C SER A 162 1.89 -29.21 18.86
N ILE A 163 1.56 -28.33 19.81
CA ILE A 163 2.54 -27.55 20.58
C ILE A 163 3.45 -28.48 21.39
N ARG A 164 2.89 -29.48 22.08
CA ARG A 164 3.68 -30.45 22.87
C ARG A 164 4.64 -31.26 22.01
N GLN A 165 4.23 -31.70 20.82
CA GLN A 165 5.15 -32.39 19.90
C GLN A 165 6.29 -31.49 19.46
N TYR A 166 6.02 -30.20 19.24
CA TYR A 166 7.06 -29.21 18.95
C TYR A 166 8.05 -29.05 20.11
N LEU A 167 7.55 -28.89 21.34
CA LEU A 167 8.37 -28.78 22.56
C LEU A 167 9.25 -30.04 22.77
N ILE A 168 8.67 -31.24 22.64
CA ILE A 168 9.42 -32.50 22.73
C ILE A 168 10.57 -32.55 21.71
N GLY A 169 10.31 -32.18 20.45
CA GLY A 169 11.33 -32.16 19.42
C GLY A 169 12.44 -31.14 19.68
N LEU A 170 12.11 -29.98 20.26
CA LEU A 170 13.10 -29.00 20.70
C LEU A 170 13.95 -29.54 21.85
N ASN A 171 13.31 -30.11 22.87
CA ASN A 171 13.96 -30.69 24.04
C ASN A 171 14.97 -31.78 23.63
N GLU A 172 14.56 -32.71 22.78
CA GLU A 172 15.45 -33.72 22.20
C GLU A 172 16.63 -33.08 21.47
N THR A 173 16.39 -32.02 20.70
CA THR A 173 17.45 -31.29 19.99
C THR A 173 18.44 -30.66 20.98
N PHE A 174 17.96 -30.00 22.03
CA PHE A 174 18.81 -29.38 23.03
C PHE A 174 19.65 -30.41 23.81
N ILE A 175 19.05 -31.52 24.23
CA ILE A 175 19.77 -32.63 24.89
C ILE A 175 20.85 -33.21 23.97
N ASN A 176 20.52 -33.40 22.70
CA ASN A 176 21.49 -33.87 21.71
C ASN A 176 22.69 -32.91 21.62
N VAL A 177 22.47 -31.60 21.55
CA VAL A 177 23.55 -30.60 21.50
C VAL A 177 24.43 -30.62 22.77
N LEU A 178 23.84 -30.87 23.94
CA LEU A 178 24.58 -30.97 25.20
C LEU A 178 25.44 -32.24 25.29
N THR A 179 24.98 -33.34 24.68
CA THR A 179 25.62 -34.66 24.78
C THR A 179 26.57 -34.97 23.62
N SER A 180 26.45 -34.28 22.48
CA SER A 180 27.36 -34.46 21.34
C SER A 180 28.80 -34.10 21.68
N ASN A 181 29.71 -34.99 21.29
CA ASN A 181 31.14 -34.73 21.31
C ASN A 181 31.60 -34.22 19.94
N TYR A 182 31.38 -32.93 19.72
CA TYR A 182 31.62 -32.23 18.46
C TYR A 182 33.09 -32.33 17.99
N THR A 183 33.33 -33.26 17.07
CA THR A 183 34.61 -33.51 16.43
C THR A 183 34.69 -32.74 15.13
N ARG A 184 35.74 -31.91 14.98
CA ARG A 184 35.95 -31.13 13.76
C ARG A 184 36.17 -32.06 12.57
N THR A 185 35.58 -31.72 11.43
CA THR A 185 35.74 -32.47 10.19
C THR A 185 36.52 -31.68 9.15
N GLU A 186 37.15 -32.41 8.25
CA GLU A 186 37.84 -31.89 7.08
C GLU A 186 37.25 -32.52 5.83
N LEU A 187 36.80 -31.66 4.92
CA LEU A 187 36.24 -32.02 3.63
C LEU A 187 37.20 -31.55 2.55
N THR A 188 37.43 -32.39 1.55
CA THR A 188 38.17 -32.03 0.33
C THR A 188 37.23 -32.12 -0.85
N VAL A 189 37.46 -31.31 -1.89
CA VAL A 189 36.68 -31.38 -3.13
C VAL A 189 37.59 -31.19 -4.34
N ASN A 190 37.40 -32.05 -5.33
CA ASN A 190 38.03 -31.99 -6.63
C ASN A 190 36.98 -32.24 -7.71
N ALA A 191 37.24 -31.73 -8.92
CA ALA A 191 36.37 -31.88 -10.07
C ALA A 191 37.18 -32.27 -11.30
N THR A 192 36.66 -33.21 -12.08
CA THR A 192 37.24 -33.65 -13.35
C THR A 192 36.16 -33.70 -14.43
N PRO A 193 36.39 -33.10 -15.61
CA PRO A 193 37.55 -32.27 -15.97
C PRO A 193 37.55 -30.89 -15.28
N SER A 194 38.71 -30.24 -15.17
CA SER A 194 38.85 -28.88 -14.62
C SER A 194 38.33 -27.79 -15.57
N THR A 195 38.22 -28.12 -16.87
CA THR A 195 37.54 -27.31 -17.88
C THR A 195 36.39 -28.13 -18.46
N VAL A 196 35.16 -27.64 -18.32
CA VAL A 196 33.94 -28.36 -18.75
C VAL A 196 33.10 -27.49 -19.67
N VAL A 197 32.56 -28.11 -20.72
CA VAL A 197 31.58 -27.49 -21.60
C VAL A 197 30.19 -27.52 -20.97
N VAL A 198 29.44 -26.42 -21.04
CA VAL A 198 28.04 -26.36 -20.57
C VAL A 198 27.22 -27.54 -21.10
N GLY A 199 26.45 -28.19 -20.22
CA GLY A 199 25.65 -29.37 -20.55
C GLY A 199 26.43 -30.69 -20.65
N SER A 200 27.75 -30.69 -20.41
CA SER A 200 28.56 -31.92 -20.33
C SER A 200 28.60 -32.48 -18.91
N GLN A 201 29.00 -33.75 -18.77
CA GLN A 201 29.15 -34.38 -17.46
C GLN A 201 30.41 -33.90 -16.73
N VAL A 202 30.28 -33.65 -15.43
CA VAL A 202 31.37 -33.40 -14.49
C VAL A 202 31.30 -34.46 -13.41
N THR A 203 32.46 -34.99 -13.02
CA THR A 203 32.58 -35.83 -11.84
C THR A 203 33.26 -35.04 -10.73
N VAL A 204 32.58 -34.93 -9.59
CA VAL A 204 33.08 -34.35 -8.35
C VAL A 204 33.39 -35.47 -7.39
N TYR A 205 34.52 -35.38 -6.72
CA TYR A 205 34.94 -36.35 -5.73
C TYR A 205 35.75 -35.68 -4.64
N GLY A 206 35.88 -36.37 -3.53
CA GLY A 206 36.63 -35.89 -2.37
C GLY A 206 36.56 -36.86 -1.22
N VAL A 207 37.08 -36.45 -0.08
CA VAL A 207 37.14 -37.24 1.14
C VAL A 207 36.66 -36.40 2.32
N LEU A 208 35.83 -37.00 3.18
CA LEU A 208 35.43 -36.47 4.47
C LEU A 208 36.13 -37.26 5.59
N THR A 209 36.85 -36.55 6.44
CA THR A 209 37.55 -37.12 7.61
C THR A 209 37.30 -36.29 8.86
N THR A 210 37.57 -36.85 10.03
CA THR A 210 37.81 -36.04 11.24
C THR A 210 39.15 -35.30 11.09
N ILE A 211 39.37 -34.27 11.91
CA ILE A 211 40.66 -33.56 11.97
C ILE A 211 41.86 -34.47 12.27
N ASN A 212 41.63 -35.63 12.87
CA ASN A 212 42.65 -36.64 13.14
C ASN A 212 42.85 -37.63 11.98
N GLY A 213 42.22 -37.38 10.82
CA GLY A 213 42.31 -38.21 9.62
C GLY A 213 41.43 -39.47 9.63
N THR A 214 40.55 -39.65 10.62
CA THR A 214 39.63 -40.81 10.66
C THR A 214 38.53 -40.63 9.62
N PRO A 215 38.31 -41.59 8.69
CA PRO A 215 37.26 -41.46 7.70
C PRO A 215 35.86 -41.50 8.31
N ILE A 216 34.94 -40.69 7.76
CA ILE A 216 33.54 -40.65 8.20
C ILE A 216 32.67 -41.32 7.12
N PRO A 217 32.22 -42.57 7.32
CA PRO A 217 31.41 -43.29 6.34
C PRO A 217 29.93 -42.93 6.43
N ASN A 218 29.19 -43.18 5.33
CA ASN A 218 27.75 -42.97 5.23
C ASN A 218 27.28 -41.53 5.54
N ALA A 219 28.17 -40.55 5.36
CA ALA A 219 27.86 -39.14 5.48
C ALA A 219 27.33 -38.61 4.16
N THR A 220 26.29 -37.76 4.23
CA THR A 220 25.73 -37.10 3.04
C THR A 220 26.49 -35.81 2.74
N ILE A 221 27.06 -35.73 1.55
CA ILE A 221 27.72 -34.53 1.02
C ILE A 221 26.81 -33.90 -0.03
N ASN A 222 26.47 -32.63 0.15
CA ASN A 222 25.68 -31.86 -0.80
C ASN A 222 26.61 -31.06 -1.72
N ILE A 223 26.35 -31.08 -3.01
CA ILE A 223 27.19 -30.42 -4.02
C ILE A 223 26.43 -29.27 -4.65
N TYR A 224 27.10 -28.12 -4.77
CA TYR A 224 26.58 -26.89 -5.32
C TYR A 224 27.49 -26.35 -6.43
N VAL A 225 26.89 -25.74 -7.45
CA VAL A 225 27.58 -25.07 -8.56
C VAL A 225 27.07 -23.64 -8.67
N GLY A 226 27.94 -22.66 -8.40
CA GLY A 226 27.56 -21.24 -8.35
C GLY A 226 26.43 -20.96 -7.35
N GLY A 227 26.39 -21.72 -6.25
CA GLY A 227 25.33 -21.64 -5.23
C GLY A 227 24.08 -22.47 -5.51
N ASN A 228 23.93 -23.07 -6.70
CA ASN A 228 22.78 -23.92 -7.04
C ASN A 228 23.06 -25.38 -6.70
N TYR A 229 22.14 -26.02 -5.98
CA TYR A 229 22.25 -27.44 -5.63
C TYR A 229 22.16 -28.32 -6.88
N VAL A 230 23.13 -29.23 -7.07
CA VAL A 230 23.17 -30.15 -8.23
C VAL A 230 22.99 -31.61 -7.84
N GLY A 231 23.16 -31.97 -6.57
CA GLY A 231 22.98 -33.34 -6.09
C GLY A 231 23.70 -33.62 -4.79
N LYS A 232 23.62 -34.88 -4.36
CA LYS A 232 24.26 -35.39 -3.14
C LYS A 232 24.97 -36.72 -3.38
N ALA A 233 26.02 -36.97 -2.61
CA ALA A 233 26.74 -38.24 -2.58
C ALA A 233 26.88 -38.74 -1.14
N LEU A 234 26.93 -40.07 -0.98
CA LEU A 234 27.26 -40.70 0.30
C LEU A 234 28.74 -41.05 0.34
N THR A 235 29.37 -40.83 1.50
CA THR A 235 30.74 -41.29 1.72
C THR A 235 30.78 -42.81 1.91
N ASN A 236 31.78 -43.46 1.34
CA ASN A 236 32.03 -44.89 1.52
C ASN A 236 32.77 -45.18 2.85
N VAL A 237 33.15 -46.45 3.07
CA VAL A 237 33.90 -46.88 4.28
C VAL A 237 35.25 -46.17 4.47
N TYR A 238 35.80 -45.57 3.41
CA TYR A 238 37.04 -44.78 3.41
C TYR A 238 36.78 -43.27 3.43
N GLY A 239 35.55 -42.82 3.70
CA GLY A 239 35.18 -41.40 3.75
C GLY A 239 35.13 -40.73 2.37
N GLN A 240 35.34 -41.48 1.29
CA GLN A 240 35.37 -40.93 -0.08
C GLN A 240 33.95 -40.81 -0.63
N TYR A 241 33.68 -39.74 -1.35
CA TYR A 241 32.41 -39.55 -2.05
C TYR A 241 32.66 -39.22 -3.52
N LEU A 242 31.67 -39.54 -4.37
CA LEU A 242 31.70 -39.26 -5.80
C LEU A 242 30.30 -38.93 -6.30
N LEU A 243 30.18 -37.88 -7.10
CA LEU A 243 28.95 -37.47 -7.78
C LEU A 243 29.27 -37.12 -9.23
N THR A 244 28.54 -37.71 -10.18
CA THR A 244 28.54 -37.27 -11.56
C THR A 244 27.23 -36.53 -11.85
N PHE A 245 27.33 -35.32 -12.39
CA PHE A 245 26.17 -34.52 -12.78
C PHE A 245 26.42 -33.79 -14.10
N THR A 246 25.36 -33.32 -14.73
CA THR A 246 25.43 -32.51 -15.95
C THR A 246 25.61 -31.04 -15.60
N MET A 247 26.65 -30.39 -16.11
CA MET A 247 26.93 -28.97 -15.87
C MET A 247 25.71 -28.12 -16.25
N PRO A 248 25.11 -27.38 -15.30
CA PRO A 248 23.95 -26.52 -15.58
C PRO A 248 24.24 -25.47 -16.66
N GLN A 249 23.20 -24.86 -17.21
CA GLN A 249 23.28 -23.81 -18.24
C GLN A 249 23.79 -22.49 -17.68
N VAL A 250 25.06 -22.48 -17.26
CA VAL A 250 25.73 -21.33 -16.66
C VAL A 250 26.86 -20.90 -17.59
N TYR A 251 26.79 -19.67 -18.07
CA TYR A 251 27.68 -19.13 -19.11
C TYR A 251 28.64 -18.07 -18.52
N VAL A 252 29.37 -18.45 -17.47
CA VAL A 252 30.45 -17.64 -16.88
C VAL A 252 31.74 -18.45 -16.89
N SER A 253 32.87 -17.82 -17.22
CA SER A 253 34.12 -18.55 -17.52
C SER A 253 34.69 -19.34 -16.34
N ASN A 254 34.41 -18.91 -15.11
CA ASN A 254 34.85 -19.57 -13.89
C ASN A 254 33.66 -19.70 -12.95
N ILE A 255 33.47 -20.87 -12.37
CA ILE A 255 32.41 -21.12 -11.39
C ILE A 255 32.94 -21.87 -10.18
N ASN A 256 32.47 -21.49 -9.00
CA ASN A 256 32.76 -22.19 -7.76
C ASN A 256 31.90 -23.45 -7.67
N LEU A 257 32.54 -24.57 -7.41
CA LEU A 257 31.93 -25.83 -7.04
C LEU A 257 32.19 -26.07 -5.56
N THR A 258 31.13 -26.13 -4.77
CA THR A 258 31.21 -26.27 -3.32
C THR A 258 30.61 -27.60 -2.89
N ALA A 259 31.38 -28.35 -2.10
CA ALA A 259 30.89 -29.51 -1.36
C ALA A 259 30.63 -29.09 0.08
N ILE A 260 29.47 -29.46 0.63
CA ILE A 260 29.07 -29.12 1.99
C ILE A 260 28.68 -30.42 2.69
N TYR A 261 29.36 -30.70 3.79
CA TYR A 261 28.94 -31.67 4.79
C TYR A 261 28.20 -30.91 5.89
N ASN A 262 26.90 -31.18 6.02
CA ASN A 262 26.09 -30.68 7.12
C ASN A 262 25.53 -31.87 7.91
N PRO A 263 26.17 -32.28 9.02
CA PRO A 263 25.69 -33.37 9.84
C PRO A 263 24.30 -33.07 10.42
N PRO A 264 23.48 -34.10 10.70
CA PRO A 264 22.28 -33.93 11.51
C PRO A 264 22.60 -33.26 12.85
N LEU A 265 21.68 -32.43 13.36
CA LEU A 265 21.78 -31.88 14.70
C LEU A 265 21.91 -33.03 15.71
N GLY A 266 22.84 -32.91 16.66
CA GLY A 266 23.18 -33.99 17.59
C GLY A 266 24.28 -34.95 17.11
N SER A 267 24.76 -34.81 15.88
CA SER A 267 25.93 -35.56 15.44
C SER A 267 27.18 -35.20 16.26
N ASN A 268 28.04 -36.19 16.46
CA ASN A 268 29.39 -35.98 17.00
C ASN A 268 30.32 -35.29 16.00
N TYR A 269 29.86 -34.92 14.81
CA TYR A 269 30.67 -34.29 13.79
C TYR A 269 30.23 -32.87 13.52
N LEU A 270 31.19 -32.04 13.15
CA LEU A 270 30.96 -30.65 12.79
C LEU A 270 30.77 -30.47 11.29
N PRO A 271 29.96 -29.49 10.87
CA PRO A 271 29.87 -29.12 9.46
C PRO A 271 31.24 -28.75 8.90
N SER A 272 31.45 -29.04 7.62
CA SER A 272 32.61 -28.56 6.86
C SER A 272 32.22 -28.33 5.42
N GLU A 273 32.91 -27.39 4.79
CA GLU A 273 32.75 -27.08 3.38
C GLU A 273 34.11 -27.03 2.69
N ALA A 274 34.10 -27.32 1.40
CA ALA A 274 35.25 -27.20 0.54
C ALA A 274 34.81 -26.66 -0.82
N THR A 275 35.63 -25.79 -1.41
CA THR A 275 35.33 -25.17 -2.71
C THR A 275 36.50 -25.36 -3.67
N VAL A 276 36.18 -25.68 -4.93
CA VAL A 276 37.12 -25.70 -6.05
C VAL A 276 36.56 -24.88 -7.20
N GLN A 277 37.42 -24.20 -7.95
CA GLN A 277 37.03 -23.49 -9.17
C GLN A 277 37.11 -24.41 -10.38
N VAL A 278 36.08 -24.33 -11.22
CA VAL A 278 36.00 -25.04 -12.50
C VAL A 278 35.87 -24.02 -13.62
N ASN A 279 36.67 -24.19 -14.67
CA ASN A 279 36.56 -23.39 -15.88
C ASN A 279 35.37 -23.88 -16.71
N VAL A 280 34.48 -22.99 -17.09
CA VAL A 280 33.35 -23.33 -17.96
C VAL A 280 33.64 -22.83 -19.36
N ALA A 281 33.72 -23.77 -20.30
CA ALA A 281 33.86 -23.49 -21.72
C ALA A 281 32.46 -23.35 -22.35
N PHE A 282 32.26 -22.25 -23.06
CA PHE A 282 31.04 -22.00 -23.83
C PHE A 282 31.36 -21.07 -25.01
N ASN A 283 30.51 -21.14 -26.04
CA ASN A 283 30.58 -20.27 -27.19
C ASN A 283 29.76 -19.00 -26.91
N THR A 284 30.38 -17.83 -27.01
CA THR A 284 29.68 -16.56 -26.87
C THR A 284 28.75 -16.34 -28.06
N THR A 285 27.46 -16.14 -27.81
CA THR A 285 26.52 -15.73 -28.86
C THR A 285 26.71 -14.24 -29.16
N SER A 286 26.91 -13.91 -30.43
CA SER A 286 26.81 -12.55 -30.95
C SER A 286 25.40 -12.32 -31.48
N LEU A 287 24.76 -11.24 -31.05
CA LEU A 287 23.45 -10.81 -31.52
C LEU A 287 23.57 -9.36 -31.99
N THR A 288 23.29 -9.13 -33.27
CA THR A 288 23.22 -7.79 -33.86
C THR A 288 21.82 -7.56 -34.37
N ALA A 289 21.21 -6.44 -34.01
CA ALA A 289 19.86 -6.12 -34.44
C ALA A 289 19.72 -4.63 -34.77
N ASN A 290 18.98 -4.36 -35.83
CA ASN A 290 18.54 -3.05 -36.26
C ASN A 290 17.03 -2.98 -36.11
N TYR A 291 16.52 -1.84 -35.68
CA TYR A 291 15.08 -1.65 -35.57
C TYR A 291 14.69 -0.19 -35.80
N THR A 292 13.44 0.03 -36.19
CA THR A 292 12.90 1.38 -36.35
C THR A 292 12.73 2.03 -34.97
N SER A 293 13.52 3.07 -34.67
CA SER A 293 13.51 3.74 -33.36
C SER A 293 12.40 4.77 -33.19
N HIS A 294 11.79 5.24 -34.28
CA HIS A 294 10.69 6.21 -34.28
C HIS A 294 9.63 5.77 -35.28
N VAL A 295 8.40 5.58 -34.84
CA VAL A 295 7.27 5.17 -35.68
C VAL A 295 6.04 6.01 -35.34
N MET A 296 5.21 6.30 -36.34
CA MET A 296 3.89 6.84 -36.07
C MET A 296 2.99 5.74 -35.49
N TRP A 297 2.07 6.11 -34.61
CA TRP A 297 1.15 5.16 -34.01
C TRP A 297 0.28 4.49 -35.07
N GLY A 298 0.26 3.16 -35.09
CA GLY A 298 -0.38 2.33 -36.11
C GLY A 298 0.61 1.80 -37.16
N GLU A 299 1.77 2.42 -37.33
CA GLU A 299 2.84 1.87 -38.17
C GLU A 299 3.61 0.77 -37.44
N PRO A 300 4.10 -0.25 -38.15
CA PRO A 300 4.85 -1.33 -37.52
C PRO A 300 6.29 -0.91 -37.18
N ILE A 301 6.80 -1.43 -36.06
CA ILE A 301 8.23 -1.41 -35.76
C ILE A 301 8.88 -2.55 -36.54
N ASN A 302 9.76 -2.21 -37.48
CA ASN A 302 10.53 -3.21 -38.21
C ASN A 302 11.77 -3.56 -37.40
N VAL A 303 12.01 -4.84 -37.17
CA VAL A 303 13.16 -5.36 -36.44
C VAL A 303 13.84 -6.40 -37.32
N SER A 304 15.13 -6.24 -37.59
CA SER A 304 15.92 -7.22 -38.32
C SER A 304 17.29 -7.42 -37.69
N GLY A 305 17.93 -8.55 -37.97
CA GLY A 305 19.21 -8.83 -37.35
C GLY A 305 19.78 -10.21 -37.66
N TYR A 306 20.91 -10.48 -37.00
CA TYR A 306 21.66 -11.72 -37.08
C TYR A 306 22.01 -12.21 -35.66
N VAL A 307 21.85 -13.51 -35.42
CA VAL A 307 22.26 -14.23 -34.21
C VAL A 307 23.23 -15.35 -34.57
N SER A 308 24.39 -15.39 -33.93
CA SER A 308 25.40 -16.43 -34.18
C SER A 308 25.05 -17.77 -33.50
N GLY A 309 25.72 -18.83 -33.92
CA GLY A 309 25.59 -20.17 -33.35
C GLY A 309 24.82 -21.12 -34.28
N PRO A 310 24.13 -22.16 -33.75
CA PRO A 310 23.51 -23.19 -34.56
C PRO A 310 22.42 -22.62 -35.50
N PRO A 311 22.12 -23.30 -36.62
CA PRO A 311 21.19 -22.82 -37.65
C PRO A 311 19.72 -22.75 -37.22
N ILE A 312 19.40 -23.08 -35.97
CA ILE A 312 18.04 -22.98 -35.43
C ILE A 312 18.17 -22.32 -34.06
N ARG A 313 17.94 -21.00 -34.02
CA ARG A 313 17.95 -20.19 -32.78
C ARG A 313 16.57 -19.60 -32.53
N GLN A 314 16.20 -19.50 -31.26
CA GLN A 314 15.08 -18.64 -30.89
C GLN A 314 15.54 -17.19 -30.75
N VAL A 315 14.69 -16.25 -31.15
CA VAL A 315 14.82 -14.82 -30.88
C VAL A 315 13.50 -14.33 -30.30
N ILE A 316 13.56 -13.74 -29.12
CA ILE A 316 12.42 -13.21 -28.37
C ILE A 316 12.53 -11.69 -28.42
N ILE A 317 11.46 -11.02 -28.86
CA ILE A 317 11.41 -9.56 -28.84
C ILE A 317 10.35 -9.14 -27.82
N SER A 318 10.77 -8.32 -26.86
CA SER A 318 9.91 -7.74 -25.85
C SER A 318 9.91 -6.22 -25.90
N ILE A 319 8.77 -5.64 -25.54
CA ILE A 319 8.56 -4.21 -25.41
C ILE A 319 8.15 -3.94 -23.96
N ASP A 320 8.89 -3.10 -23.24
CA ASP A 320 8.74 -2.85 -21.80
C ASP A 320 8.64 -4.13 -20.96
N GLY A 321 9.45 -5.13 -21.33
CA GLY A 321 9.51 -6.42 -20.64
C GLY A 321 8.39 -7.39 -21.01
N VAL A 322 7.39 -6.99 -21.80
CA VAL A 322 6.33 -7.88 -22.29
C VAL A 322 6.78 -8.56 -23.57
N ASN A 323 6.78 -9.88 -23.60
CA ASN A 323 7.09 -10.65 -24.81
C ASN A 323 6.03 -10.40 -25.88
N VAL A 324 6.42 -9.72 -26.95
CA VAL A 324 5.51 -9.42 -28.07
C VAL A 324 5.61 -10.48 -29.15
N SER A 325 6.78 -11.14 -29.26
CA SER A 325 6.99 -12.16 -30.28
C SER A 325 8.14 -13.11 -29.95
N THR A 326 8.07 -14.32 -30.53
CA THR A 326 9.12 -15.35 -30.43
C THR A 326 9.24 -16.04 -31.78
N TYR A 327 10.45 -16.07 -32.32
CA TYR A 327 10.73 -16.63 -33.64
C TYR A 327 11.81 -17.68 -33.55
N THR A 328 11.71 -18.70 -34.40
CA THR A 328 12.79 -19.63 -34.69
C THR A 328 13.42 -19.23 -36.01
N VAL A 329 14.72 -18.95 -36.01
CA VAL A 329 15.41 -18.25 -37.10
C VAL A 329 16.68 -19.01 -37.51
N ASN A 330 16.99 -18.99 -38.80
CA ASN A 330 18.23 -19.56 -39.34
C ASN A 330 19.32 -18.49 -39.37
N ASN A 331 19.76 -18.11 -38.18
CA ASN A 331 20.68 -17.02 -37.87
C ASN A 331 20.20 -15.61 -38.24
N GLU A 332 19.43 -15.41 -39.31
CA GLU A 332 18.87 -14.11 -39.70
C GLU A 332 17.38 -13.99 -39.40
N PHE A 333 16.94 -12.79 -39.04
CA PHE A 333 15.53 -12.51 -38.75
C PHE A 333 15.10 -11.14 -39.25
N SER A 334 13.85 -11.03 -39.67
CA SER A 334 13.19 -9.77 -40.04
C SER A 334 11.71 -9.86 -39.68
N VAL A 335 11.23 -8.94 -38.87
CA VAL A 335 9.94 -8.99 -38.18
C VAL A 335 9.30 -7.61 -38.17
N MET A 336 7.97 -7.57 -38.27
CA MET A 336 7.18 -6.35 -38.10
C MET A 336 6.30 -6.49 -36.86
N ILE A 337 6.42 -5.54 -35.93
CA ILE A 337 5.64 -5.51 -34.69
C ILE A 337 4.58 -4.41 -34.80
N SER A 338 3.30 -4.77 -34.71
CA SER A 338 2.20 -3.81 -34.80
C SER A 338 2.13 -2.92 -33.56
N THR A 339 2.02 -1.60 -33.76
CA THR A 339 1.81 -0.62 -32.69
C THR A 339 0.33 -0.28 -32.48
N GLY A 340 -0.60 -0.85 -33.26
CA GLY A 340 -2.02 -0.48 -33.22
C GLY A 340 -2.70 -0.72 -31.86
N ASN A 341 -2.22 -1.71 -31.10
CA ASN A 341 -2.71 -2.02 -29.74
C ASN A 341 -1.84 -1.41 -28.63
N MET A 342 -0.80 -0.65 -28.98
CA MET A 342 0.05 0.06 -28.03
C MET A 342 -0.52 1.46 -27.79
N THR A 343 -0.12 2.11 -26.70
CA THR A 343 -0.36 3.55 -26.55
C THR A 343 0.79 4.35 -27.17
N PRO A 344 0.58 5.60 -27.57
CA PRO A 344 1.69 6.48 -27.92
C PRO A 344 2.60 6.72 -26.72
N GLY A 345 3.92 6.73 -26.93
CA GLY A 345 4.90 6.85 -25.85
C GLY A 345 6.28 6.33 -26.22
N ASN A 346 7.21 6.40 -25.26
CA ASN A 346 8.54 5.82 -25.40
C ASN A 346 8.59 4.46 -24.71
N TYR A 347 9.08 3.46 -25.43
CA TYR A 347 9.17 2.08 -25.00
C TYR A 347 10.61 1.60 -25.02
N SER A 348 10.96 0.72 -24.09
CA SER A 348 12.18 -0.08 -24.18
C SER A 348 11.91 -1.29 -25.08
N ILE A 349 12.80 -1.55 -26.03
CA ILE A 349 12.79 -2.77 -26.83
C ILE A 349 13.97 -3.65 -26.40
N THR A 350 13.69 -4.92 -26.15
CA THR A 350 14.72 -5.93 -25.86
C THR A 350 14.60 -7.06 -26.86
N ILE A 351 15.71 -7.35 -27.53
CA ILE A 351 15.83 -8.46 -28.47
C ILE A 351 16.76 -9.46 -27.82
N TYR A 352 16.27 -10.65 -27.53
CA TYR A 352 16.92 -11.64 -26.70
C TYR A 352 17.07 -12.97 -27.45
N ALA A 353 18.29 -13.47 -27.54
CA ALA A 353 18.59 -14.81 -27.99
C ALA A 353 18.84 -15.70 -26.76
N PRO A 354 17.90 -16.60 -26.38
CA PRO A 354 18.11 -17.54 -25.30
C PRO A 354 19.31 -18.48 -25.55
N PRO A 355 19.89 -19.04 -24.48
CA PRO A 355 20.97 -19.99 -24.59
C PRO A 355 20.51 -21.31 -25.24
N VAL A 356 21.41 -21.96 -25.98
CA VAL A 356 21.17 -23.29 -26.57
C VAL A 356 22.44 -24.13 -26.42
N GLY A 357 22.39 -25.15 -25.57
CA GLY A 357 23.53 -26.06 -25.34
C GLY A 357 24.79 -25.30 -24.89
N PRO A 358 25.91 -25.35 -25.64
CA PRO A 358 27.13 -24.61 -25.28
C PRO A 358 27.11 -23.13 -25.68
N TYR A 359 26.03 -22.61 -26.27
CA TYR A 359 25.96 -21.22 -26.72
C TYR A 359 25.29 -20.33 -25.67
N SER A 360 25.99 -19.27 -25.26
CA SER A 360 25.51 -18.32 -24.25
C SER A 360 24.25 -17.57 -24.69
N PRO A 361 23.47 -16.97 -23.76
CA PRO A 361 22.50 -15.97 -24.14
C PRO A 361 23.18 -14.74 -24.77
N ALA A 362 22.41 -13.96 -25.51
CA ALA A 362 22.78 -12.61 -25.97
C ALA A 362 21.55 -11.71 -26.02
N TYR A 363 21.74 -10.40 -25.83
CA TYR A 363 20.65 -9.43 -25.90
C TYR A 363 21.09 -8.11 -26.50
N VAL A 364 20.15 -7.42 -27.14
CA VAL A 364 20.26 -6.02 -27.56
C VAL A 364 19.11 -5.27 -26.91
N VAL A 365 19.42 -4.17 -26.22
CA VAL A 365 18.41 -3.30 -25.60
C VAL A 365 18.51 -1.93 -26.24
N GLY A 366 17.37 -1.32 -26.49
CA GLY A 366 17.30 0.11 -26.81
C GLY A 366 15.91 0.67 -26.65
N SER A 367 15.63 1.77 -27.33
CA SER A 367 14.38 2.53 -27.17
C SER A 367 13.65 2.75 -28.50
N VAL A 368 12.33 2.70 -28.46
CA VAL A 368 11.43 3.02 -29.57
C VAL A 368 10.44 4.09 -29.13
N SER A 369 10.28 5.14 -29.94
CA SER A 369 9.25 6.17 -29.75
C SER A 369 8.07 5.89 -30.69
N VAL A 370 6.88 5.76 -30.12
CA VAL A 370 5.61 5.65 -30.84
C VAL A 370 4.92 7.01 -30.75
N ASN A 371 5.00 7.78 -31.83
CA ASN A 371 4.48 9.14 -31.90
C ASN A 371 3.03 9.15 -32.38
N SER A 372 2.18 9.96 -31.76
CA SER A 372 0.80 10.17 -32.21
C SER A 372 0.59 11.55 -32.79
N VAL A 373 -0.46 11.65 -33.59
CA VAL A 373 -1.01 12.93 -34.03
C VAL A 373 -1.96 13.44 -32.96
N VAL A 374 -1.67 14.62 -32.43
CA VAL A 374 -2.54 15.35 -31.49
C VAL A 374 -3.40 16.32 -32.30
N THR A 375 -4.72 16.12 -32.25
CA THR A 375 -5.70 16.97 -32.95
C THR A 375 -6.32 17.97 -32.00
N ASN A 376 -6.27 19.26 -32.35
CA ASN A 376 -6.90 20.35 -31.62
C ASN A 376 -8.33 20.57 -32.13
N ILE A 377 -9.28 20.76 -31.22
CA ILE A 377 -10.67 21.08 -31.55
C ILE A 377 -10.98 22.50 -31.09
N THR A 378 -11.39 23.34 -32.03
CA THR A 378 -11.91 24.68 -31.76
C THR A 378 -13.43 24.66 -31.82
N ILE A 379 -14.11 25.26 -30.85
CA ILE A 379 -15.58 25.21 -30.69
C ILE A 379 -16.12 26.63 -30.65
N SER A 380 -17.24 26.84 -31.34
CA SER A 380 -18.04 28.06 -31.31
C SER A 380 -19.49 27.71 -30.95
N THR A 381 -19.97 28.24 -29.83
CA THR A 381 -21.36 28.09 -29.37
C THR A 381 -21.78 29.23 -28.44
N ASN A 382 -23.07 29.32 -28.14
CA ASN A 382 -23.60 30.29 -27.19
C ASN A 382 -23.19 29.90 -25.76
N TYR A 383 -22.71 30.85 -24.98
CA TYR A 383 -22.35 30.65 -23.58
C TYR A 383 -23.55 30.36 -22.66
N LEU A 384 -24.77 30.62 -23.13
CA LEU A 384 -26.01 30.43 -22.39
C LEU A 384 -26.82 29.31 -23.01
N ALA A 385 -27.22 28.33 -22.19
CA ALA A 385 -28.10 27.25 -22.55
C ALA A 385 -29.32 27.20 -21.62
N ILE A 386 -30.41 26.61 -22.10
CA ILE A 386 -31.65 26.41 -21.32
C ILE A 386 -31.82 24.91 -21.16
N ALA A 387 -32.01 24.43 -19.94
CA ALA A 387 -32.22 23.01 -19.66
C ALA A 387 -33.43 22.48 -20.45
N GLY A 388 -33.26 21.37 -21.16
CA GLY A 388 -34.29 20.78 -22.02
C GLY A 388 -34.33 21.31 -23.46
N LEU A 389 -33.55 22.35 -23.80
CA LEU A 389 -33.40 22.83 -25.17
C LEU A 389 -32.05 22.40 -25.76
N PRO A 390 -32.00 22.02 -27.05
CA PRO A 390 -30.76 21.59 -27.67
C PRO A 390 -29.81 22.78 -27.91
N ILE A 391 -28.50 22.52 -27.78
CA ILE A 391 -27.43 23.49 -28.00
C ILE A 391 -26.77 23.18 -29.34
N THR A 392 -26.63 24.18 -30.21
CA THR A 392 -25.86 24.03 -31.45
C THR A 392 -24.38 24.29 -31.21
N LEU A 393 -23.54 23.31 -31.51
CA LEU A 393 -22.09 23.38 -31.46
C LEU A 393 -21.54 23.43 -32.88
N ARG A 394 -20.65 24.38 -33.17
CA ARG A 394 -19.85 24.39 -34.40
C ARG A 394 -18.40 24.16 -34.03
N GLY A 395 -17.76 23.20 -34.69
CA GLY A 395 -16.38 22.87 -34.39
C GLY A 395 -15.51 22.72 -35.62
N PHE A 396 -14.20 22.95 -35.43
CA PHE A 396 -13.16 22.71 -36.41
C PHE A 396 -12.00 21.94 -35.79
N VAL A 397 -11.58 20.86 -36.45
CA VAL A 397 -10.52 19.95 -36.01
C VAL A 397 -9.25 20.16 -36.85
N SER A 398 -8.10 20.30 -36.19
CA SER A 398 -6.79 20.49 -36.84
C SER A 398 -5.63 19.82 -36.08
N PRO A 399 -4.71 19.09 -36.74
CA PRO A 399 -4.73 18.73 -38.15
C PRO A 399 -5.84 17.73 -38.49
N TRP A 400 -6.29 17.72 -39.75
CA TRP A 400 -7.29 16.76 -40.22
C TRP A 400 -6.62 15.45 -40.66
N VAL A 401 -7.10 14.34 -40.09
CA VAL A 401 -6.48 13.00 -40.28
C VAL A 401 -7.44 11.98 -40.90
N GLY A 402 -8.66 12.42 -41.26
CA GLY A 402 -9.71 11.58 -41.82
C GLY A 402 -10.42 10.73 -40.76
N ASN A 403 -11.71 10.45 -40.96
CA ASN A 403 -12.53 9.50 -40.20
C ASN A 403 -12.29 9.51 -38.68
N LEU A 404 -12.77 10.56 -38.00
CA LEU A 404 -12.64 10.73 -36.56
C LEU A 404 -13.97 10.47 -35.87
N SER A 405 -14.00 9.64 -34.84
CA SER A 405 -15.17 9.54 -33.95
C SER A 405 -14.97 10.44 -32.74
N LEU A 406 -15.94 11.31 -32.48
CA LEU A 406 -16.02 12.14 -31.30
C LEU A 406 -17.11 11.61 -30.35
N SER A 407 -16.89 11.75 -29.06
CA SER A 407 -17.91 11.62 -28.02
C SER A 407 -18.05 12.95 -27.30
N LEU A 408 -19.23 13.55 -27.43
CA LEU A 408 -19.61 14.80 -26.78
C LEU A 408 -20.49 14.47 -25.58
N SER A 409 -20.20 15.04 -24.42
CA SER A 409 -21.03 14.84 -23.23
C SER A 409 -21.27 16.12 -22.44
N ILE A 410 -22.48 16.24 -21.89
CA ILE A 410 -22.90 17.34 -21.02
C ILE A 410 -23.93 16.81 -20.01
N GLY A 411 -23.70 17.03 -18.71
CA GLY A 411 -24.70 16.69 -17.70
C GLY A 411 -25.09 15.21 -17.62
N GLY A 412 -24.19 14.31 -18.03
CA GLY A 412 -24.42 12.86 -18.09
C GLY A 412 -24.98 12.34 -19.42
N GLU A 413 -25.51 13.22 -20.27
CA GLU A 413 -25.92 12.85 -21.64
C GLU A 413 -24.69 12.77 -22.55
N THR A 414 -24.62 11.73 -23.38
CA THR A 414 -23.51 11.50 -24.31
C THR A 414 -24.02 11.31 -25.73
N MET A 415 -23.36 11.96 -26.68
CA MET A 415 -23.62 11.86 -28.12
C MET A 415 -22.35 11.46 -28.84
N HIS A 416 -22.45 10.49 -29.75
CA HIS A 416 -21.36 10.10 -30.62
C HIS A 416 -21.52 10.75 -32.00
N LEU A 417 -20.40 11.21 -32.57
CA LEU A 417 -20.37 11.89 -33.86
C LEU A 417 -19.18 11.37 -34.68
N ASP A 418 -19.47 10.77 -35.83
CA ASP A 418 -18.44 10.40 -36.79
C ASP A 418 -18.22 11.54 -37.79
N LEU A 419 -16.98 12.00 -37.87
CA LEU A 419 -16.54 13.09 -38.72
C LEU A 419 -15.88 12.57 -39.97
N ASN A 420 -16.42 13.00 -41.12
CA ASN A 420 -15.83 12.81 -42.44
C ASN A 420 -15.20 14.11 -43.00
N SER A 421 -15.30 15.22 -42.26
CA SER A 421 -14.71 16.50 -42.64
C SER A 421 -14.21 17.26 -41.40
N PRO A 422 -13.24 18.19 -41.56
CA PRO A 422 -12.67 18.92 -40.42
C PRO A 422 -13.63 19.89 -39.75
N ASN A 423 -14.67 20.35 -40.46
CA ASN A 423 -15.71 21.19 -39.92
C ASN A 423 -16.93 20.34 -39.54
N PHE A 424 -17.55 20.63 -38.41
CA PHE A 424 -18.80 20.00 -38.03
C PHE A 424 -19.77 20.97 -37.37
N THR A 425 -21.05 20.66 -37.47
CA THR A 425 -22.12 21.34 -36.75
C THR A 425 -23.04 20.28 -36.19
N VAL A 426 -23.28 20.32 -34.89
CA VAL A 426 -24.09 19.31 -34.19
C VAL A 426 -25.06 19.99 -33.22
N SER A 427 -26.27 19.44 -33.11
CA SER A 427 -27.27 19.88 -32.15
C SER A 427 -27.32 18.90 -31.00
N MET A 428 -26.80 19.31 -29.85
CA MET A 428 -26.64 18.47 -28.67
C MET A 428 -27.86 18.62 -27.76
N PRO A 429 -28.59 17.54 -27.43
CA PRO A 429 -29.70 17.61 -26.49
C PRO A 429 -29.18 17.94 -25.09
N THR A 430 -29.97 18.68 -24.31
CA THR A 430 -29.74 18.88 -22.88
C THR A 430 -30.89 18.29 -22.10
N SER A 431 -30.59 17.65 -20.96
CA SER A 431 -31.63 17.11 -20.09
C SER A 431 -32.46 18.23 -19.44
N LEU A 432 -33.76 18.02 -19.29
CA LEU A 432 -34.65 18.88 -18.50
C LEU A 432 -34.28 18.90 -17.01
N LEU A 433 -33.60 17.84 -16.54
CA LEU A 433 -33.12 17.69 -15.16
C LEU A 433 -31.73 18.30 -14.94
N LEU A 434 -31.14 18.90 -15.98
CA LEU A 434 -29.83 19.53 -15.86
C LEU A 434 -29.95 20.75 -14.93
N SER A 435 -29.21 20.73 -13.83
CA SER A 435 -29.31 21.78 -12.81
C SER A 435 -28.85 23.14 -13.34
N MET A 436 -29.40 24.22 -12.79
CA MET A 436 -28.90 25.56 -13.05
C MET A 436 -27.46 25.67 -12.56
N GLY A 437 -26.55 26.12 -13.42
CA GLY A 437 -25.14 26.02 -13.12
C GLY A 437 -24.22 26.21 -14.31
N ARG A 438 -22.92 26.28 -14.02
CA ARG A 438 -21.88 26.07 -15.03
C ARG A 438 -21.75 24.57 -15.31
N HIS A 439 -21.81 24.21 -16.59
CA HIS A 439 -21.59 22.85 -17.06
C HIS A 439 -20.50 22.85 -18.13
N ASP A 440 -19.64 21.84 -18.12
CA ASP A 440 -18.63 21.67 -19.16
C ASP A 440 -19.14 20.68 -20.20
N ILE A 441 -19.04 21.09 -21.45
CA ILE A 441 -19.18 20.20 -22.60
C ILE A 441 -17.83 19.50 -22.77
N VAL A 442 -17.80 18.20 -22.53
CA VAL A 442 -16.60 17.38 -22.73
C VAL A 442 -16.66 16.76 -24.12
N ILE A 443 -15.70 17.11 -24.97
CA ILE A 443 -15.54 16.57 -26.31
C ILE A 443 -14.30 15.72 -26.31
N SER A 444 -14.48 14.40 -26.36
CA SER A 444 -13.39 13.43 -26.43
C SER A 444 -13.25 12.90 -27.85
N VAL A 445 -12.03 12.93 -28.37
CA VAL A 445 -11.66 12.22 -29.59
C VAL A 445 -11.44 10.76 -29.21
N SER A 446 -12.12 9.83 -29.88
CA SER A 446 -11.85 8.42 -29.69
C SER A 446 -10.43 8.10 -30.16
N PRO A 447 -9.58 7.45 -29.34
CA PRO A 447 -8.24 7.04 -29.77
C PRO A 447 -8.34 6.09 -30.96
N ASN A 448 -7.69 6.44 -32.07
CA ASN A 448 -7.59 5.58 -33.24
C ASN A 448 -6.26 5.90 -33.95
N PRO A 449 -5.31 4.95 -34.09
CA PRO A 449 -4.03 5.21 -34.72
C PRO A 449 -4.16 5.95 -36.07
N PRO A 450 -3.41 7.04 -36.31
CA PRO A 450 -2.34 7.60 -35.48
C PRO A 450 -2.79 8.65 -34.44
N VAL A 451 -4.10 8.87 -34.29
CA VAL A 451 -4.68 9.98 -33.51
C VAL A 451 -4.86 9.62 -32.05
N MET A 452 -4.19 10.37 -31.18
CA MET A 452 -4.35 10.23 -29.73
C MET A 452 -5.74 10.70 -29.29
N GLY A 453 -6.42 9.90 -28.46
CA GLY A 453 -7.66 10.33 -27.85
C GLY A 453 -7.41 11.38 -26.78
N ILE A 454 -7.91 12.58 -27.00
CA ILE A 454 -7.79 13.73 -26.09
C ILE A 454 -9.18 14.29 -25.83
N ALA A 455 -9.41 14.74 -24.60
CA ALA A 455 -10.62 15.41 -24.21
C ALA A 455 -10.42 16.94 -24.16
N TYR A 456 -11.39 17.65 -24.70
CA TYR A 456 -11.50 19.10 -24.67
C TYR A 456 -12.71 19.49 -23.84
N THR A 457 -12.59 20.50 -22.99
CA THR A 457 -13.69 20.99 -22.15
C THR A 457 -14.08 22.40 -22.58
N TYR A 458 -15.37 22.62 -22.82
CA TYR A 458 -15.91 23.93 -23.12
C TYR A 458 -17.03 24.29 -22.14
N GLY A 459 -16.82 25.34 -21.34
CA GLY A 459 -17.77 25.74 -20.30
C GLY A 459 -18.95 26.54 -20.84
N ILE A 460 -20.16 26.16 -20.44
CA ILE A 460 -21.41 26.89 -20.69
C ILE A 460 -22.16 27.13 -19.39
N PHE A 461 -23.10 28.08 -19.42
CA PHE A 461 -24.01 28.36 -18.31
C PHE A 461 -25.41 27.86 -18.67
N VAL A 462 -25.94 26.94 -17.87
CA VAL A 462 -27.27 26.37 -18.05
C VAL A 462 -28.26 27.05 -17.12
N VAL A 463 -29.37 27.51 -17.68
CA VAL A 463 -30.52 28.03 -16.95
C VAL A 463 -31.60 26.95 -16.89
N ASN A 464 -31.89 26.46 -15.69
CA ASN A 464 -33.03 25.58 -15.45
C ASN A 464 -34.25 26.44 -15.07
N ILE A 465 -35.17 26.60 -16.02
CA ILE A 465 -36.35 27.47 -15.85
C ILE A 465 -37.23 27.02 -14.66
N PRO A 466 -37.59 25.72 -14.52
CA PRO A 466 -38.28 25.21 -13.33
C PRO A 466 -37.63 25.58 -11.98
N GLU A 467 -36.30 25.50 -11.87
CA GLU A 467 -35.58 25.84 -10.63
C GLU A 467 -35.72 27.32 -10.23
N VAL A 468 -36.01 28.21 -11.19
CA VAL A 468 -36.27 29.64 -10.92
C VAL A 468 -37.74 29.92 -10.68
N ILE A 469 -38.63 29.31 -11.47
CA ILE A 469 -40.08 29.59 -11.42
C ILE A 469 -40.73 28.99 -10.17
N ILE A 470 -40.35 27.78 -9.75
CA ILE A 470 -41.01 27.09 -8.61
C ILE A 470 -40.85 27.88 -7.30
N PRO A 471 -39.63 28.29 -6.88
CA PRO A 471 -39.47 29.09 -5.67
C PRO A 471 -40.21 30.44 -5.76
N MET A 472 -40.19 31.09 -6.93
CA MET A 472 -40.90 32.35 -7.16
C MET A 472 -42.42 32.17 -7.03
N ALA A 473 -42.98 31.09 -7.59
CA ALA A 473 -44.40 30.78 -7.47
C ALA A 473 -44.80 30.46 -6.02
N ILE A 474 -43.95 29.75 -5.27
CA ILE A 474 -44.17 29.48 -3.84
C ILE A 474 -44.15 30.77 -3.03
N ILE A 475 -43.21 31.68 -3.28
CA ILE A 475 -43.14 33.00 -2.62
C ILE A 475 -44.40 33.81 -2.91
N VAL A 476 -44.84 33.83 -4.17
CA VAL A 476 -46.08 34.53 -4.58
C VAL A 476 -47.31 33.88 -3.95
N ALA A 477 -47.39 32.55 -3.90
CA ALA A 477 -48.50 31.83 -3.28
C ALA A 477 -48.55 32.05 -1.76
N LEU A 478 -47.41 31.97 -1.06
CA LEU A 478 -47.28 32.33 0.36
C LEU A 478 -47.72 33.77 0.61
N PHE A 479 -47.31 34.71 -0.26
CA PHE A 479 -47.76 36.09 -0.17
C PHE A 479 -49.27 36.22 -0.31
N LEU A 480 -49.88 35.53 -1.27
CA LEU A 480 -51.33 35.54 -1.48
C LEU A 480 -52.09 34.89 -0.32
N ILE A 481 -51.56 33.81 0.28
CA ILE A 481 -52.13 33.11 1.44
C ILE A 481 -52.06 33.98 2.70
N VAL A 482 -50.92 34.65 2.94
CA VAL A 482 -50.78 35.60 4.05
C VAL A 482 -51.72 36.80 3.86
N ARG A 483 -51.91 37.26 2.61
CA ARG A 483 -52.79 38.38 2.27
C ARG A 483 -54.28 38.02 2.34
N SER A 484 -54.68 36.77 2.06
CA SER A 484 -56.08 36.33 2.11
C SER A 484 -56.59 36.09 3.53
N GLY A 485 -55.72 36.19 4.54
CA GLY A 485 -56.09 36.01 5.96
C GLY A 485 -56.25 34.55 6.39
N ALA A 486 -55.87 33.59 5.55
CA ALA A 486 -55.97 32.16 5.86
C ALA A 486 -54.93 31.69 6.90
N ILE A 487 -53.87 32.46 7.12
CA ILE A 487 -52.84 32.22 8.14
C ILE A 487 -52.61 33.52 8.90
N ALA A 488 -52.84 33.52 10.22
CA ALA A 488 -52.44 34.62 11.09
C ALA A 488 -50.97 34.41 11.51
N LEU A 489 -50.07 35.26 11.01
CA LEU A 489 -48.73 35.37 11.58
C LEU A 489 -48.85 35.95 13.00
N PRO A 490 -48.12 35.43 14.00
CA PRO A 490 -48.13 36.00 15.35
C PRO A 490 -47.75 37.48 15.29
N GLY A 491 -48.63 38.34 15.82
CA GLY A 491 -48.38 39.76 15.96
C GLY A 491 -47.17 39.98 16.86
N GLY A 492 -46.22 40.78 16.39
CA GLY A 492 -45.00 41.09 17.12
C GLY A 492 -45.27 41.83 18.43
N GLU A 493 -44.70 41.33 19.52
CA GLU A 493 -44.30 42.18 20.64
C GLU A 493 -43.13 43.06 20.18
N GLY A 494 -43.26 44.35 20.43
CA GLY A 494 -42.28 45.35 20.05
C GLY A 494 -40.94 45.14 20.77
N ILE A 495 -39.90 44.83 20.01
CA ILE A 495 -38.53 45.02 20.47
C ILE A 495 -38.16 46.46 20.15
N THR A 496 -38.03 47.25 21.22
CA THR A 496 -37.48 48.60 21.24
C THR A 496 -36.06 48.58 20.68
N ILE A 497 -35.88 49.16 19.48
CA ILE A 497 -34.57 49.41 18.90
C ILE A 497 -34.00 50.65 19.60
N ASN A 498 -33.24 50.43 20.67
CA ASN A 498 -32.37 51.47 21.21
C ASN A 498 -31.17 51.62 20.27
N ASN A 499 -31.19 52.73 19.53
CA ASN A 499 -30.09 53.22 18.70
C ASN A 499 -28.83 53.42 19.54
N SER A 500 -27.98 52.40 19.58
CA SER A 500 -26.57 52.55 19.91
C SER A 500 -25.79 52.48 18.61
N ARG A 501 -25.24 53.64 18.24
CA ARG A 501 -24.31 53.87 17.14
C ARG A 501 -23.36 52.67 16.95
N PHE A 502 -23.35 52.11 15.74
CA PHE A 502 -22.16 51.45 15.21
C PHE A 502 -21.09 52.54 15.02
N GLN A 503 -20.43 52.89 16.12
CA GLN A 503 -19.09 53.48 16.05
C GLN A 503 -18.16 52.32 15.67
N ALA A 504 -17.78 52.30 14.40
CA ALA A 504 -16.45 51.81 14.07
C ALA A 504 -15.46 52.67 14.87
N SER A 505 -14.89 52.08 15.91
CA SER A 505 -13.68 52.57 16.57
C SER A 505 -12.55 51.58 16.31
N PRO A 506 -11.31 52.07 16.23
CA PRO A 506 -10.23 51.45 15.48
C PRO A 506 -9.66 50.25 16.23
N ILE A 507 -9.06 49.34 15.46
CA ILE A 507 -8.13 48.33 15.97
C ILE A 507 -7.12 49.00 16.91
N LEU A 508 -7.03 48.57 18.17
CA LEU A 508 -5.79 48.17 18.86
C LEU A 508 -6.04 47.69 20.29
N ILE A 509 -5.04 46.99 20.86
CA ILE A 509 -4.93 46.29 22.16
C ILE A 509 -5.36 44.81 22.06
N MET A 510 -4.61 43.91 21.42
CA MET A 510 -3.15 43.68 21.47
C MET A 510 -2.66 43.43 22.91
N THR A 511 -2.39 42.16 23.25
CA THR A 511 -1.03 41.63 23.54
C THR A 511 -0.96 40.41 24.46
N ARG A 512 -2.07 39.91 25.05
CA ARG A 512 -2.02 38.70 25.91
C ARG A 512 -2.37 37.38 25.20
N ARG A 513 -3.55 37.30 24.56
CA ARG A 513 -4.08 36.08 23.90
C ARG A 513 -3.18 35.55 22.78
N SER A 514 -2.46 36.43 22.07
CA SER A 514 -1.53 36.04 21.00
C SER A 514 -0.16 35.63 21.52
N ALA A 515 0.30 36.13 22.67
CA ALA A 515 1.63 35.79 23.20
C ALA A 515 1.63 34.37 23.78
N GLU A 516 0.56 34.00 24.50
CA GLU A 516 0.40 32.66 25.09
C GLU A 516 0.17 31.59 24.01
N VAL A 517 -0.66 31.88 23.00
CA VAL A 517 -0.83 30.98 21.84
C VAL A 517 0.47 30.88 21.03
N ARG A 518 1.24 31.97 20.87
CA ARG A 518 2.58 31.92 20.24
C ARG A 518 3.60 31.14 21.07
N ALA A 519 3.54 31.22 22.39
CA ALA A 519 4.41 30.45 23.28
C ALA A 519 4.09 28.96 23.20
N LEU A 520 2.80 28.61 23.23
CA LEU A 520 2.32 27.23 23.07
C LEU A 520 2.63 26.67 21.69
N ARG A 521 2.47 27.46 20.63
CA ARG A 521 2.94 27.12 19.28
C ARG A 521 4.44 26.86 19.26
N LYS A 522 5.25 27.73 19.89
CA LYS A 522 6.71 27.52 19.98
C LYS A 522 7.03 26.22 20.72
N GLU A 523 6.31 25.91 21.77
CA GLU A 523 6.46 24.68 22.56
C GLU A 523 6.12 23.43 21.74
N ILE A 524 4.99 23.42 21.03
CA ILE A 524 4.59 22.33 20.14
C ILE A 524 5.55 22.20 18.95
N MET A 525 6.02 23.31 18.38
CA MET A 525 6.94 23.29 17.25
C MET A 525 8.34 22.76 17.60
N ARG A 526 8.72 22.71 18.89
CA ARG A 526 10.00 22.10 19.32
C ARG A 526 10.04 20.60 19.08
N THR A 527 8.89 19.94 19.00
CA THR A 527 8.83 18.49 18.73
C THR A 527 8.79 18.17 17.23
N ALA A 528 8.69 19.19 16.36
CA ALA A 528 8.71 19.00 14.92
C ALA A 528 10.08 18.52 14.40
N LEU A 529 10.09 17.70 13.35
CA LEU A 529 11.30 17.39 12.59
C LEU A 529 11.97 18.67 12.07
N ARG A 530 13.31 18.77 12.16
CA ARG A 530 14.07 19.98 11.77
C ARG A 530 13.76 20.47 10.35
N SER A 531 13.51 19.55 9.41
CA SER A 531 13.16 19.85 8.01
C SER A 531 11.79 20.50 7.82
N LYS A 532 10.95 20.52 8.86
CA LYS A 532 9.56 20.98 8.79
C LYS A 532 9.30 22.33 9.47
N ILE A 533 10.29 22.87 10.19
CA ILE A 533 10.14 24.08 11.02
C ILE A 533 9.75 25.32 10.19
N ASP A 534 10.22 25.38 8.95
CA ASP A 534 10.00 26.50 8.03
C ASP A 534 8.87 26.28 7.03
N ILE A 535 8.19 25.13 7.07
CA ILE A 535 7.09 24.83 6.16
C ILE A 535 5.81 25.55 6.62
N LYS A 536 5.23 26.35 5.73
CA LYS A 536 4.05 27.18 6.02
C LYS A 536 2.81 26.35 6.42
N SER A 537 2.52 25.24 5.73
CA SER A 537 1.35 24.40 6.06
C SER A 537 1.45 23.73 7.43
N VAL A 538 2.65 23.27 7.82
CA VAL A 538 2.91 22.71 9.16
C VAL A 538 2.71 23.79 10.22
N ARG A 539 3.23 24.99 9.98
CA ARG A 539 3.07 26.15 10.87
C ARG A 539 1.60 26.52 11.07
N ASP A 540 0.83 26.55 9.99
CA ASP A 540 -0.58 26.93 10.02
C ASP A 540 -1.44 25.89 10.78
N ILE A 541 -1.13 24.58 10.66
CA ILE A 541 -1.79 23.51 11.44
C ILE A 541 -1.43 23.60 12.93
N VAL A 542 -0.16 23.87 13.24
CA VAL A 542 0.28 24.05 14.64
C VAL A 542 -0.33 25.29 15.28
N ASP A 543 -0.54 26.37 14.51
CA ASP A 543 -1.25 27.55 14.97
C ASP A 543 -2.74 27.25 15.29
N ALA A 544 -3.42 26.47 14.44
CA ALA A 544 -4.79 26.02 14.69
C ALA A 544 -4.87 25.14 15.96
N LEU A 545 -3.93 24.20 16.11
CA LEU A 545 -3.84 23.32 17.27
C LEU A 545 -3.55 24.09 18.56
N ALA A 546 -2.59 25.04 18.55
CA ALA A 546 -2.27 25.87 19.70
C ALA A 546 -3.47 26.74 20.12
N SER A 547 -4.24 27.26 19.16
CA SER A 547 -5.47 28.01 19.43
C SER A 547 -6.52 27.14 20.14
N ALA A 548 -6.73 25.91 19.66
CA ALA A 548 -7.67 24.96 20.25
C ALA A 548 -7.25 24.49 21.65
N ILE A 549 -5.97 24.13 21.84
CA ILE A 549 -5.42 23.72 23.15
C ILE A 549 -5.57 24.86 24.17
N TYR A 550 -5.30 26.10 23.76
CA TYR A 550 -5.45 27.25 24.63
C TYR A 550 -6.92 27.48 25.04
N ALA A 551 -7.86 27.39 24.10
CA ALA A 551 -9.29 27.54 24.39
C ALA A 551 -9.80 26.43 25.32
N ILE A 552 -9.46 25.17 25.03
CA ILE A 552 -9.81 24.01 25.85
C ILE A 552 -9.18 24.12 27.24
N GLY A 553 -7.91 24.52 27.34
CA GLY A 553 -7.23 24.62 28.62
C GLY A 553 -7.81 25.71 29.52
N ASN A 554 -8.26 26.82 28.94
CA ASN A 554 -8.97 27.86 29.67
C ASN A 554 -10.37 27.41 30.12
N ARG A 555 -11.09 26.62 29.31
CA ARG A 555 -12.43 26.10 29.64
C ARG A 555 -12.38 24.99 30.68
N THR A 556 -11.40 24.09 30.58
CA THR A 556 -11.32 22.85 31.39
C THR A 556 -10.37 22.96 32.60
N GLY A 557 -9.56 24.02 32.64
CA GLY A 557 -8.51 24.24 33.64
C GLY A 557 -7.28 23.34 33.49
N VAL A 558 -7.21 22.51 32.44
CA VAL A 558 -6.08 21.61 32.17
C VAL A 558 -5.13 22.29 31.19
N ARG A 559 -3.87 22.49 31.57
CA ARG A 559 -2.85 23.11 30.70
C ARG A 559 -1.91 22.05 30.15
N LEU A 560 -1.51 22.20 28.88
CA LEU A 560 -0.44 21.40 28.28
C LEU A 560 0.87 21.73 29.01
N ARG A 561 1.53 20.72 29.59
CA ARG A 561 2.86 20.89 30.19
C ARG A 561 3.93 20.64 29.14
N SER A 562 5.13 21.19 29.35
CA SER A 562 6.27 21.00 28.46
C SER A 562 6.75 19.55 28.31
N THR A 563 6.34 18.68 29.23
CA THR A 563 6.63 17.24 29.22
C THR A 563 5.53 16.41 28.58
N ASP A 564 4.34 16.98 28.37
CA ASP A 564 3.18 16.22 27.89
C ASP A 564 3.25 16.09 26.36
N THR A 565 3.02 14.89 25.87
CA THR A 565 2.70 14.67 24.46
C THR A 565 1.29 15.15 24.14
N LEU A 566 1.00 15.41 22.86
CA LEU A 566 -0.35 15.82 22.43
C LEU A 566 -1.41 14.76 22.79
N ARG A 567 -1.05 13.46 22.77
CA ARG A 567 -1.92 12.36 23.18
C ARG A 567 -2.15 12.29 24.69
N GLU A 568 -1.15 12.60 25.51
CA GLU A 568 -1.31 12.67 26.96
C GLU A 568 -2.22 13.83 27.35
N TYR A 569 -2.06 14.99 26.71
CA TYR A 569 -2.97 16.11 26.89
C TYR A 569 -4.40 15.79 26.43
N LEU A 570 -4.56 15.13 25.29
CA LEU A 570 -5.87 14.66 24.81
C LEU A 570 -6.56 13.77 25.85
N ARG A 571 -5.85 12.79 26.42
CA ARG A 571 -6.38 11.94 27.50
C ARG A 571 -6.72 12.72 28.77
N ALA A 572 -5.92 13.73 29.12
CA ALA A 572 -6.15 14.55 30.31
C ALA A 572 -7.42 15.41 30.23
N VAL A 573 -7.87 15.77 29.01
CA VAL A 573 -9.10 16.54 28.80
C VAL A 573 -10.33 15.67 28.46
N GLN A 574 -10.16 14.36 28.28
CA GLN A 574 -11.20 13.43 27.82
C GLN A 574 -12.49 13.51 28.63
N ASN A 575 -12.40 13.48 29.97
CA ASN A 575 -13.57 13.49 30.85
C ASN A 575 -14.08 14.92 31.14
N LYS A 576 -13.54 15.94 30.47
CA LYS A 576 -13.89 17.36 30.68
C LYS A 576 -14.47 18.03 29.43
N LEU A 577 -14.49 17.32 28.31
CA LEU A 577 -15.10 17.74 27.06
C LEU A 577 -16.36 16.90 26.81
N SER A 578 -17.31 17.42 26.03
CA SER A 578 -18.37 16.56 25.51
C SER A 578 -17.79 15.52 24.54
N GLU A 579 -18.50 14.41 24.32
CA GLU A 579 -18.12 13.38 23.33
C GLU A 579 -17.82 14.00 21.95
N GLU A 580 -18.63 14.97 21.52
CA GLU A 580 -18.46 15.68 20.25
C GLU A 580 -17.22 16.59 20.24
N GLU A 581 -16.99 17.36 21.31
CA GLU A 581 -15.82 18.23 21.43
C GLU A 581 -14.52 17.41 21.53
N TYR A 582 -14.58 16.27 22.23
CA TYR A 582 -13.45 15.34 22.34
C TYR A 582 -13.11 14.72 20.99
N ALA A 583 -14.11 14.27 20.23
CA ALA A 583 -13.90 13.72 18.89
C ALA A 583 -13.29 14.75 17.93
N VAL A 584 -13.81 15.98 17.93
CA VAL A 584 -13.26 17.10 17.13
C VAL A 584 -11.82 17.42 17.54
N PHE A 585 -11.54 17.43 18.84
CA PHE A 585 -10.20 17.71 19.34
C PHE A 585 -9.22 16.55 19.06
N ALA A 586 -9.66 15.30 19.15
CA ALA A 586 -8.87 14.12 18.81
C ALA A 586 -8.48 14.11 17.32
N GLU A 587 -9.40 14.49 16.43
CA GLU A 587 -9.12 14.63 14.99
C GLU A 587 -8.07 15.71 14.73
N LEU A 588 -8.19 16.86 15.40
CA LEU A 588 -7.23 17.96 15.30
C LEU A 588 -5.85 17.58 15.84
N VAL A 589 -5.78 16.85 16.96
CA VAL A 589 -4.53 16.31 17.52
C VAL A 589 -3.87 15.35 16.53
N ARG A 590 -4.64 14.47 15.88
CA ARG A 590 -4.12 13.54 14.86
C ARG A 590 -3.52 14.27 13.66
N LEU A 591 -4.20 15.30 13.16
CA LEU A 591 -3.67 16.17 12.09
C LEU A 591 -2.40 16.90 12.52
N GLY A 592 -2.34 17.36 13.77
CA GLY A 592 -1.15 17.96 14.36
C GLY A 592 0.04 16.99 14.44
N GLU A 593 -0.18 15.76 14.93
CA GLU A 593 0.87 14.73 14.99
C GLU A 593 1.36 14.32 13.60
N TYR A 594 0.45 14.20 12.63
CA TYR A 594 0.80 13.96 11.24
C TYR A 594 1.69 15.09 10.69
N ALA A 595 1.32 16.35 10.93
CA ALA A 595 2.09 17.49 10.49
C ALA A 595 3.49 17.54 11.13
N LEU A 596 3.63 17.20 12.42
CA LEU A 596 4.86 17.30 13.20
C LEU A 596 5.84 16.12 13.00
N TYR A 597 5.33 14.89 12.93
CA TYR A 597 6.15 13.67 13.02
C TYR A 597 6.23 12.84 11.72
N SER A 598 5.25 12.97 10.82
CA SER A 598 5.29 12.26 9.52
C SER A 598 6.39 12.81 8.61
N PRO A 599 6.95 12.05 7.66
CA PRO A 599 7.80 12.60 6.61
C PRO A 599 7.04 13.43 5.54
N HIS A 600 5.71 13.30 5.46
CA HIS A 600 4.88 13.96 4.43
C HIS A 600 4.56 15.43 4.76
N ILE A 601 4.47 16.28 3.74
CA ILE A 601 4.09 17.70 3.88
C ILE A 601 2.56 17.82 3.81
N PRO A 602 1.89 18.42 4.82
CA PRO A 602 0.44 18.61 4.79
C PRO A 602 -0.01 19.47 3.60
N SER A 603 -1.15 19.10 3.02
CA SER A 603 -1.80 19.82 1.92
C SER A 603 -2.57 21.05 2.42
N ASP A 604 -2.98 21.93 1.51
CA ASP A 604 -3.83 23.08 1.84
C ASP A 604 -5.21 22.65 2.37
N GLU A 605 -5.67 21.45 2.02
CA GLU A 605 -6.91 20.87 2.54
C GLU A 605 -6.77 20.48 4.02
N ASP A 606 -5.64 19.90 4.41
CA ASP A 606 -5.32 19.59 5.81
C ASP A 606 -5.26 20.85 6.67
N VAL A 607 -4.71 21.95 6.13
CA VAL A 607 -4.67 23.25 6.80
C VAL A 607 -6.07 23.82 6.99
N ARG A 608 -6.93 23.78 5.96
CA ARG A 608 -8.32 24.23 6.06
C ARG A 608 -9.09 23.41 7.09
N ARG A 609 -8.93 22.08 7.06
CA ARG A 609 -9.57 21.16 8.01
C ARG A 609 -9.12 21.42 9.44
N ALA A 610 -7.83 21.66 9.68
CA ALA A 610 -7.31 21.98 11.00
C ALA A 610 -7.93 23.27 11.57
N TRP A 611 -8.07 24.32 10.76
CA TRP A 611 -8.72 25.56 11.19
C TRP A 611 -10.23 25.44 11.39
N GLU A 612 -10.91 24.61 10.60
CA GLU A 612 -12.34 24.29 10.80
C GLU A 612 -12.56 23.61 12.16
N LEU A 613 -11.77 22.58 12.45
CA LEU A 613 -11.84 21.84 13.72
C LEU A 613 -11.48 22.75 14.91
N ALA A 614 -10.43 23.57 14.79
CA ALA A 614 -10.08 24.55 15.82
C ALA A 614 -11.17 25.61 16.01
N GLY A 615 -11.81 26.06 14.94
CA GLY A 615 -12.93 27.02 14.97
C GLY A 615 -14.15 26.49 15.73
N ARG A 616 -14.39 25.18 15.70
CA ARG A 616 -15.46 24.52 16.48
C ARG A 616 -15.15 24.45 17.97
N LEU A 617 -13.88 24.46 18.36
CA LEU A 617 -13.42 24.34 19.76
C LEU A 617 -13.13 25.70 20.43
N THR A 618 -13.07 26.77 19.64
CA THR A 618 -12.71 28.13 20.09
C THR A 618 -13.90 29.09 20.18
N ARG A 619 -15.08 28.65 19.72
CA ARG A 619 -16.37 29.28 20.01
C ARG A 619 -16.84 28.87 21.40
#